data_AF-A0A2E0UXZ9-F1
#
_entry.id   AF-A0A2E0UXZ9-F1
#
_cell.length_a   1.000
_cell.length_b   1.000
_cell.length_c   1.000
_cell.angle_alpha   90.00
_cell.angle_beta   90.00
_cell.angle_gamma   90.00
#
_symmetry.space_group_name_H-M   'P 1'
#
loop_
_entity.id
_entity.type
_entity.pdbx_description
1 polymer ?
#
loop_
_entity_poly.entity_id
_entity_poly.type
_entity_poly.pdbx_seq_one_letter_code
_entity_poly.pdbx_strand_id
1 'polypeptide(L)'
;MTKKLFVFLFLLWFVSGCQSKQTTPEAAPVFHMLWIGDDSLNTSRLDMQTAIMLSEGGLKEAPINMQILSDSTYTLASGNMPTQVKKWISEHPVDLVVLQAFSVGQVTEEALFQTYGADWINYFESQNLDIVIYYPWRQLYQDEEVYQNMVDQVLELAWAQNVTIVPLGDVWRLLSERNPQINLLETDLVHPNAAGVYLNGVVFYSVFTGKSAINHPVKLSIGFDQPDTIILLDEETIQAIQEIAWLVIQTYQSQGEFSVFHELNFAK
;
A
#
# COMPACT_ATOMS: atom_id res chain seq x y z
N MET A 1 8.93 -37.39 -91.51
CA MET A 1 7.91 -36.46 -91.00
C MET A 1 8.05 -36.37 -89.49
N THR A 2 8.30 -35.15 -89.02
CA THR A 2 8.85 -34.76 -87.71
C THR A 2 7.90 -34.96 -86.53
N LYS A 3 8.34 -35.71 -85.51
CA LYS A 3 7.77 -35.71 -84.15
C LYS A 3 8.31 -34.50 -83.38
N LYS A 4 7.45 -33.60 -82.92
CA LYS A 4 7.81 -32.56 -81.94
C LYS A 4 7.55 -33.10 -80.53
N LEU A 5 8.62 -33.21 -79.74
CA LEU A 5 8.60 -33.56 -78.32
C LEU A 5 8.47 -32.25 -77.53
N PHE A 6 7.35 -32.05 -76.83
CA PHE A 6 7.17 -30.93 -75.91
C PHE A 6 7.76 -31.32 -74.55
N VAL A 7 8.84 -30.65 -74.15
CA VAL A 7 9.42 -30.75 -72.81
C VAL A 7 8.76 -29.66 -71.95
N PHE A 8 7.98 -30.06 -70.95
CA PHE A 8 7.45 -29.18 -69.91
C PHE A 8 8.49 -29.09 -68.78
N LEU A 9 9.11 -27.92 -68.63
CA LEU A 9 9.97 -27.60 -67.48
C LEU A 9 9.06 -27.18 -66.31
N PHE A 10 8.99 -28.00 -65.26
CA PHE A 10 8.40 -27.59 -63.98
C PHE A 10 9.47 -26.85 -63.16
N LEU A 11 9.34 -25.53 -63.05
CA LEU A 11 10.09 -24.74 -62.08
C LEU A 11 9.44 -24.90 -60.70
N LEU A 12 10.07 -25.66 -59.82
CA LEU A 12 9.74 -25.72 -58.39
C LEU A 12 10.32 -24.47 -57.70
N TRP A 13 9.48 -23.46 -57.47
CA TRP A 13 9.79 -22.36 -56.56
C TRP A 13 9.68 -22.87 -55.12
N PHE A 14 10.82 -23.06 -54.46
CA PHE A 14 10.88 -23.19 -53.01
C PHE A 14 10.58 -21.82 -52.39
N VAL A 15 9.32 -21.61 -52.00
CA VAL A 15 8.96 -20.51 -51.12
C VAL A 15 9.35 -20.95 -49.71
N SER A 16 10.58 -20.63 -49.30
CA SER A 16 10.97 -20.71 -47.90
C SER A 16 10.15 -19.70 -47.11
N GLY A 17 9.03 -20.17 -46.55
CA GLY A 17 8.23 -19.38 -45.62
C GLY A 17 9.06 -19.08 -44.38
N CYS A 18 9.52 -17.84 -44.23
CA CYS A 18 9.87 -17.30 -42.93
C CYS A 18 8.58 -17.26 -42.10
N GLN A 19 8.30 -18.32 -41.35
CA GLN A 19 7.38 -18.23 -40.23
C GLN A 19 8.07 -17.36 -39.18
N SER A 20 7.67 -16.08 -39.09
CA SER A 20 7.94 -15.30 -37.89
C SER A 20 7.34 -16.07 -36.73
N LYS A 21 8.18 -16.59 -35.82
CA LYS A 21 7.71 -17.09 -34.53
C LYS A 21 6.94 -15.94 -33.88
N GLN A 22 5.63 -16.06 -33.86
CA GLN A 22 4.76 -15.16 -33.13
C GLN A 22 4.96 -15.51 -31.67
N THR A 23 5.94 -14.89 -31.04
CA THR A 23 6.12 -14.94 -29.59
C THR A 23 4.92 -14.21 -29.00
N THR A 24 4.02 -14.95 -28.36
CA THR A 24 3.02 -14.36 -27.47
C THR A 24 3.78 -13.45 -26.51
N PRO A 25 3.38 -12.17 -26.34
CA PRO A 25 4.01 -11.29 -25.37
C PRO A 25 4.00 -12.00 -24.02
N GLU A 26 5.16 -12.08 -23.38
CA GLU A 26 5.24 -12.52 -21.99
C GLU A 26 4.36 -11.57 -21.16
N ALA A 27 3.51 -12.13 -20.31
CA ALA A 27 2.64 -11.33 -19.46
C ALA A 27 3.52 -10.41 -18.60
N ALA A 28 3.15 -9.13 -18.47
CA ALA A 28 3.88 -8.21 -17.62
C ALA A 28 3.96 -8.80 -16.19
N PRO A 29 5.13 -8.73 -15.54
CA PRO A 29 5.25 -9.19 -14.16
C PRO A 29 4.23 -8.46 -13.28
N VAL A 30 3.59 -9.19 -12.36
CA VAL A 30 2.61 -8.65 -11.41
C VAL A 30 3.35 -8.35 -10.12
N PHE A 31 3.15 -7.15 -9.57
CA PHE A 31 3.68 -6.79 -8.25
C PHE A 31 2.71 -7.22 -7.16
N HIS A 32 3.18 -7.94 -6.16
CA HIS A 32 2.36 -8.55 -5.10
C HIS A 32 2.55 -7.83 -3.77
N MET A 33 1.49 -7.18 -3.29
CA MET A 33 1.47 -6.45 -2.02
C MET A 33 0.59 -7.19 -1.01
N LEU A 34 1.14 -7.45 0.17
CA LEU A 34 0.45 -8.11 1.29
C LEU A 34 0.23 -7.12 2.42
N TRP A 35 -1.02 -6.84 2.76
CA TRP A 35 -1.42 -6.01 3.89
C TRP A 35 -1.72 -6.90 5.09
N ILE A 36 -1.10 -6.62 6.23
CA ILE A 36 -1.26 -7.42 7.46
C ILE A 36 -1.60 -6.50 8.62
N GLY A 37 -2.70 -6.80 9.31
CA GLY A 37 -3.23 -5.95 10.37
C GLY A 37 -4.55 -6.47 10.92
N ASP A 38 -5.29 -5.62 11.61
CA ASP A 38 -6.59 -5.97 12.19
C ASP A 38 -7.75 -5.69 11.22
N ASP A 39 -8.97 -5.61 11.75
CA ASP A 39 -10.18 -5.33 11.00
C ASP A 39 -10.20 -3.93 10.37
N SER A 40 -9.39 -2.98 10.87
CA SER A 40 -9.26 -1.64 10.29
C SER A 40 -8.84 -1.65 8.83
N LEU A 41 -8.07 -2.67 8.39
CA LEU A 41 -7.71 -2.85 6.97
C LEU A 41 -8.94 -3.07 6.09
N ASN A 42 -9.89 -3.88 6.56
CA ASN A 42 -11.10 -4.22 5.82
C ASN A 42 -12.14 -3.10 5.90
N THR A 43 -12.31 -2.50 7.07
CA THR A 43 -13.30 -1.43 7.26
C THR A 43 -12.90 -0.14 6.56
N SER A 44 -11.60 0.13 6.48
CA SER A 44 -11.06 1.30 5.78
C SER A 44 -10.79 1.04 4.29
N ARG A 45 -10.86 -0.22 3.83
CA ARG A 45 -10.59 -0.61 2.44
C ARG A 45 -9.29 -0.01 1.89
N LEU A 46 -8.24 -0.05 2.72
CA LEU A 46 -6.97 0.66 2.47
C LEU A 46 -6.29 0.21 1.19
N ASP A 47 -6.30 -1.10 0.93
CA ASP A 47 -5.79 -1.71 -0.28
C ASP A 47 -6.49 -1.17 -1.53
N MET A 48 -7.83 -1.15 -1.51
CA MET A 48 -8.64 -0.71 -2.64
C MET A 48 -8.46 0.78 -2.93
N GLN A 49 -8.53 1.64 -1.91
CA GLN A 49 -8.35 3.08 -2.11
C GLN A 49 -6.93 3.38 -2.59
N THR A 50 -5.92 2.71 -2.02
CA THR A 50 -4.53 2.80 -2.49
C THR A 50 -4.41 2.37 -3.96
N ALA A 51 -5.01 1.24 -4.35
CA ALA A 51 -4.98 0.77 -5.74
C ALA A 51 -5.59 1.78 -6.73
N ILE A 52 -6.73 2.39 -6.38
CA ILE A 52 -7.37 3.43 -7.18
C ILE A 52 -6.44 4.65 -7.31
N MET A 53 -5.82 5.08 -6.21
CA MET A 53 -4.88 6.20 -6.22
C MET A 53 -3.65 5.90 -7.10
N LEU A 54 -3.02 4.74 -6.95
CA LEU A 54 -1.85 4.36 -7.75
C LEU A 54 -2.18 4.30 -9.26
N SER A 55 -3.29 3.65 -9.62
CA SER A 55 -3.71 3.48 -11.02
C SER A 55 -4.03 4.80 -11.71
N GLU A 56 -4.81 5.66 -11.07
CA GLU A 56 -5.21 6.96 -11.63
C GLU A 56 -4.09 8.02 -11.52
N GLY A 57 -3.14 7.83 -10.60
CA GLY A 57 -1.96 8.67 -10.43
C GLY A 57 -0.83 8.39 -11.42
N GLY A 58 -1.06 7.50 -12.40
CA GLY A 58 -0.18 7.27 -13.53
C GLY A 58 0.87 6.18 -13.36
N LEU A 59 0.80 5.35 -12.31
CA LEU A 59 1.56 4.09 -12.28
C LEU A 59 0.93 3.11 -13.28
N LYS A 60 1.56 3.00 -14.45
CA LYS A 60 1.10 2.14 -15.56
C LYS A 60 2.03 0.96 -15.82
N GLU A 61 3.08 0.80 -15.00
CA GLU A 61 4.23 -0.03 -15.34
C GLU A 61 3.98 -1.53 -15.16
N ALA A 62 3.14 -1.91 -14.20
CA ALA A 62 2.72 -3.31 -14.01
C ALA A 62 1.39 -3.43 -13.22
N PRO A 63 0.63 -4.53 -13.41
CA PRO A 63 -0.50 -4.86 -12.55
C PRO A 63 -0.03 -5.04 -11.10
N ILE A 64 -0.78 -4.49 -10.15
CA ILE A 64 -0.55 -4.70 -8.72
C ILE A 64 -1.65 -5.63 -8.20
N ASN A 65 -1.26 -6.73 -7.57
CA ASN A 65 -2.16 -7.60 -6.81
C ASN A 65 -2.00 -7.29 -5.32
N MET A 66 -3.09 -6.85 -4.69
CA MET A 66 -3.12 -6.59 -3.25
C MET A 66 -3.92 -7.68 -2.53
N GLN A 67 -3.40 -8.16 -1.41
CA GLN A 67 -4.04 -9.14 -0.55
C GLN A 67 -4.06 -8.63 0.89
N ILE A 68 -5.13 -8.90 1.62
CA ILE A 68 -5.26 -8.57 3.04
C ILE A 68 -5.26 -9.86 3.87
N LEU A 69 -4.44 -9.87 4.93
CA LEU A 69 -4.56 -10.78 6.06
C LEU A 69 -4.98 -9.96 7.28
N SER A 70 -6.19 -10.21 7.76
CA SER A 70 -6.81 -9.45 8.83
C SER A 70 -7.22 -10.35 9.99
N ASP A 71 -6.70 -10.05 11.18
CA ASP A 71 -7.10 -10.63 12.46
C ASP A 71 -6.63 -9.69 13.59
N SER A 72 -7.36 -9.65 14.70
CA SER A 72 -6.98 -8.84 15.88
C SER A 72 -5.56 -9.11 16.41
N THR A 73 -4.97 -10.26 16.08
CA THR A 73 -3.61 -10.66 16.50
C THR A 73 -2.54 -10.33 15.46
N TYR A 74 -2.89 -9.71 14.33
CA TYR A 74 -2.01 -9.54 13.16
C TYR A 74 -1.31 -8.17 13.13
N THR A 75 -1.24 -7.47 14.27
CA THR A 75 -0.46 -6.24 14.44
C THR A 75 0.88 -6.54 15.14
N LEU A 76 1.90 -5.71 14.91
CA LEU A 76 3.21 -5.88 15.55
C LEU A 76 3.10 -5.88 17.09
N ALA A 77 2.20 -5.04 17.62
CA ALA A 77 1.95 -4.90 19.05
C ALA A 77 1.22 -6.10 19.67
N SER A 78 0.64 -6.99 18.87
CA SER A 78 -0.12 -8.16 19.35
C SER A 78 0.73 -9.38 19.72
N GLY A 79 2.02 -9.37 19.38
CA GLY A 79 2.95 -10.41 19.80
C GLY A 79 3.67 -11.13 18.66
N ASN A 80 4.03 -12.38 18.93
CA ASN A 80 4.73 -13.23 17.97
C ASN A 80 3.93 -13.41 16.68
N MET A 81 4.64 -13.41 15.54
CA MET A 81 4.02 -13.60 14.24
C MET A 81 3.21 -14.88 14.17
N PRO A 82 1.90 -14.81 13.88
CA PRO A 82 1.05 -15.98 13.76
C PRO A 82 1.54 -16.94 12.68
N THR A 83 1.44 -18.24 12.96
CA THR A 83 1.88 -19.29 12.02
C THR A 83 1.16 -19.25 10.68
N GLN A 84 -0.05 -18.71 10.67
CA GLN A 84 -0.90 -18.53 9.50
C GLN A 84 -0.31 -17.51 8.53
N VAL A 85 0.27 -16.41 9.03
CA VAL A 85 0.98 -15.41 8.22
C VAL A 85 2.19 -16.06 7.54
N LYS A 86 3.02 -16.77 8.32
CA LYS A 86 4.20 -17.49 7.78
C LYS A 86 3.81 -18.51 6.71
N LYS A 87 2.74 -19.27 6.97
CA LYS A 87 2.23 -20.25 6.01
C LYS A 87 1.77 -19.57 4.73
N TRP A 88 0.99 -18.49 4.82
CA TRP A 88 0.47 -17.79 3.66
C TRP A 88 1.61 -17.27 2.76
N ILE A 89 2.63 -16.64 3.36
CA ILE A 89 3.79 -16.12 2.62
C ILE A 89 4.58 -17.26 1.94
N SER A 90 4.67 -18.44 2.55
CA SER A 90 5.34 -19.58 1.92
C SER A 90 4.58 -20.18 0.72
N GLU A 91 3.29 -19.85 0.59
CA GLU A 91 2.39 -20.43 -0.41
C GLU A 91 2.05 -19.44 -1.55
N HIS A 92 2.39 -18.15 -1.40
CA HIS A 92 1.98 -17.08 -2.32
C HIS A 92 3.15 -16.14 -2.64
N PRO A 93 3.22 -15.59 -3.87
CA PRO A 93 4.19 -14.55 -4.20
C PRO A 93 3.90 -13.28 -3.42
N VAL A 94 4.95 -12.64 -2.92
CA VAL A 94 4.93 -11.36 -2.21
C VAL A 94 6.19 -10.59 -2.56
N ASP A 95 6.05 -9.31 -2.88
CA ASP A 95 7.17 -8.39 -3.10
C ASP A 95 7.28 -7.39 -1.94
N LEU A 96 6.13 -6.92 -1.45
CA LEU A 96 6.03 -5.91 -0.39
C LEU A 96 5.00 -6.30 0.66
N VAL A 97 5.39 -6.17 1.93
CA VAL A 97 4.52 -6.32 3.09
C VAL A 97 4.21 -4.94 3.70
N VAL A 98 2.92 -4.63 3.85
CA VAL A 98 2.40 -3.44 4.54
C VAL A 98 1.92 -3.88 5.93
N LEU A 99 2.60 -3.44 6.98
CA LEU A 99 2.37 -3.90 8.35
C LEU A 99 1.72 -2.83 9.21
N GLN A 100 0.63 -3.21 9.88
CA GLN A 100 0.04 -2.41 10.94
C GLN A 100 0.81 -2.58 12.25
N ALA A 101 1.30 -1.49 12.82
CA ALA A 101 2.04 -1.52 14.07
C ALA A 101 1.13 -1.85 15.28
N PHE A 102 0.02 -1.12 15.42
CA PHE A 102 -0.90 -1.23 16.55
C PHE A 102 -2.34 -1.35 16.06
N SER A 103 -3.16 -2.08 16.81
CA SER A 103 -4.61 -1.95 16.73
C SER A 103 -5.08 -0.66 17.38
N VAL A 104 -6.23 -0.15 16.96
CA VAL A 104 -6.75 1.11 17.49
C VAL A 104 -7.02 0.98 19.00
N GLY A 105 -6.38 1.83 19.81
CA GLY A 105 -6.49 1.80 21.27
C GLY A 105 -5.63 0.72 21.97
N GLN A 106 -4.83 -0.05 21.22
CA GLN A 106 -3.89 -1.02 21.80
C GLN A 106 -2.72 -0.30 22.47
N VAL A 107 -2.28 -0.85 23.60
CA VAL A 107 -1.06 -0.44 24.31
C VAL A 107 -0.24 -1.69 24.60
N THR A 108 1.05 -1.63 24.29
CA THR A 108 2.03 -2.69 24.53
C THR A 108 3.25 -2.08 25.21
N GLU A 109 3.92 -2.85 26.07
CA GLU A 109 5.17 -2.43 26.68
C GLU A 109 6.26 -2.27 25.60
N GLU A 110 7.00 -1.17 25.63
CA GLU A 110 8.02 -0.82 24.63
C GLU A 110 9.00 -1.96 24.35
N ALA A 111 9.58 -2.56 25.39
CA ALA A 111 10.54 -3.66 25.22
C ALA A 111 9.93 -4.86 24.49
N LEU A 112 8.65 -5.16 24.73
CA LEU A 112 7.92 -6.22 24.03
C LEU A 112 7.61 -5.81 22.58
N PHE A 113 7.14 -4.58 22.36
CA PHE A 113 6.87 -4.06 21.02
C PHE A 113 8.13 -4.10 20.14
N GLN A 114 9.27 -3.62 20.66
CA GLN A 114 10.54 -3.64 19.93
C GLN A 114 10.97 -5.08 19.61
N THR A 115 10.81 -6.01 20.55
CA THR A 115 11.14 -7.43 20.35
C THR A 115 10.25 -8.04 19.26
N TYR A 116 8.93 -7.88 19.36
CA TYR A 116 7.99 -8.44 18.39
C TYR A 116 8.17 -7.80 17.01
N GLY A 117 8.28 -6.48 16.94
CA GLY A 117 8.52 -5.74 15.71
C GLY A 117 9.77 -6.23 14.98
N ALA A 118 10.90 -6.32 15.69
CA ALA A 118 12.15 -6.81 15.12
C ALA A 118 12.03 -8.27 14.66
N ASP A 119 11.39 -9.15 15.43
CA ASP A 119 11.19 -10.55 15.03
C ASP A 119 10.37 -10.69 13.74
N TRP A 120 9.34 -9.85 13.56
CA TRP A 120 8.55 -9.83 12.33
C TRP A 120 9.36 -9.32 11.14
N ILE A 121 10.05 -8.19 11.31
CA ILE A 121 10.84 -7.56 10.26
C ILE A 121 11.96 -8.50 9.81
N ASN A 122 12.74 -9.04 10.74
CA ASN A 122 13.82 -10.00 10.46
C ASN A 122 13.30 -11.23 9.70
N TYR A 123 12.09 -11.70 10.00
CA TYR A 123 11.49 -12.80 9.24
C TYR A 123 11.23 -12.41 7.78
N PHE A 124 10.56 -11.28 7.52
CA PHE A 124 10.26 -10.85 6.14
C PHE A 124 11.52 -10.52 5.34
N GLU A 125 12.51 -9.88 5.96
CA GLU A 125 13.81 -9.61 5.33
C GLU A 125 14.56 -10.90 4.98
N SER A 126 14.48 -11.94 5.83
CA SER A 126 15.05 -13.26 5.52
C SER A 126 14.42 -13.93 4.30
N GLN A 127 13.22 -13.50 3.92
CA GLN A 127 12.51 -13.91 2.70
C GLN A 127 12.71 -12.94 1.53
N ASN A 128 13.59 -11.94 1.68
CA ASN A 128 13.87 -10.89 0.69
C ASN A 128 12.64 -10.05 0.32
N LEU A 129 11.72 -9.85 1.27
CA LEU A 129 10.52 -9.04 1.10
C LEU A 129 10.79 -7.59 1.52
N ASP A 130 10.25 -6.64 0.77
CA ASP A 130 10.21 -5.25 1.22
C ASP A 130 9.15 -5.06 2.30
N ILE A 131 9.36 -4.08 3.18
CA ILE A 131 8.50 -3.84 4.33
C ILE A 131 8.23 -2.34 4.47
N VAL A 132 6.96 -2.00 4.67
CA VAL A 132 6.54 -0.69 5.18
C VAL A 132 5.68 -0.87 6.41
N ILE A 133 5.80 0.05 7.37
CA ILE A 133 5.03 0.04 8.61
C ILE A 133 4.15 1.28 8.66
N TYR A 134 2.90 1.11 9.07
CA TYR A 134 2.01 2.21 9.39
C TYR A 134 1.45 2.06 10.81
N TYR A 135 1.02 3.17 11.40
CA TYR A 135 0.31 3.18 12.67
C TYR A 135 -1.01 3.93 12.52
N PRO A 136 -2.08 3.47 13.19
CA PRO A 136 -3.43 4.02 13.00
C PRO A 136 -3.60 5.39 13.65
N TRP A 137 -4.76 5.99 13.42
CA TRP A 137 -5.13 7.32 13.94
C TRP A 137 -5.43 7.34 15.43
N ARG A 138 -5.32 8.55 16.00
CA ARG A 138 -5.39 8.86 17.42
C ARG A 138 -6.76 8.61 18.09
N GLN A 139 -7.89 8.64 17.38
CA GLN A 139 -9.19 8.95 17.99
C GLN A 139 -9.62 8.10 19.22
N LEU A 140 -9.15 6.86 19.36
CA LEU A 140 -9.44 6.04 20.55
C LEU A 140 -8.48 6.21 21.73
N TYR A 141 -7.40 6.97 21.56
CA TYR A 141 -6.47 7.32 22.64
C TYR A 141 -6.96 8.58 23.33
N GLN A 142 -7.50 8.41 24.55
CA GLN A 142 -7.94 9.53 25.39
C GLN A 142 -6.76 10.34 25.94
N ASP A 143 -5.58 9.72 26.04
CA ASP A 143 -4.38 10.30 26.60
C ASP A 143 -3.34 10.58 25.50
N GLU A 144 -2.90 11.83 25.41
CA GLU A 144 -1.86 12.26 24.46
C GLU A 144 -0.54 11.56 24.71
N GLU A 145 -0.15 11.39 25.97
CA GLU A 145 1.12 10.78 26.34
C GLU A 145 1.15 9.31 25.90
N VAL A 146 0.02 8.60 26.03
CA VAL A 146 -0.11 7.23 25.56
C VAL A 146 0.00 7.15 24.03
N TYR A 147 -0.66 8.05 23.31
CA TYR A 147 -0.57 8.09 21.85
C TYR A 147 0.85 8.42 21.38
N GLN A 148 1.50 9.43 21.96
CA GLN A 148 2.86 9.80 21.60
C GLN A 148 3.85 8.67 21.92
N ASN A 149 3.73 8.02 23.07
CA ASN A 149 4.55 6.86 23.41
C ASN A 149 4.37 5.69 22.42
N MET A 150 3.17 5.51 21.86
CA MET A 150 2.94 4.53 20.79
C MET A 150 3.63 4.97 19.49
N VAL A 151 3.51 6.24 19.09
CA VAL A 151 4.18 6.78 17.90
C VAL A 151 5.70 6.63 18.04
N ASP A 152 6.26 7.06 19.15
CA ASP A 152 7.70 6.99 19.45
C ASP A 152 8.22 5.55 19.32
N GLN A 153 7.49 4.56 19.87
CA GLN A 153 7.81 3.14 19.71
C GLN A 153 7.91 2.72 18.23
N VAL A 154 6.97 3.15 17.38
CA VAL A 154 6.98 2.82 15.95
C VAL A 154 8.14 3.49 15.25
N LEU A 155 8.41 4.76 15.56
CA LEU A 155 9.51 5.52 14.99
C LEU A 155 10.86 4.89 15.37
N GLU A 156 11.06 4.57 16.64
CA GLU A 156 12.27 3.90 17.13
C GLU A 156 12.49 2.55 16.47
N LEU A 157 11.44 1.73 16.35
CA LEU A 157 11.51 0.44 15.67
C LEU A 157 11.94 0.64 14.21
N ALA A 158 11.29 1.58 13.52
CA ALA A 158 11.53 1.82 12.11
C ALA A 158 12.94 2.36 11.84
N TRP A 159 13.44 3.24 12.71
CA TRP A 159 14.82 3.71 12.67
C TRP A 159 15.81 2.58 12.92
N ALA A 160 15.58 1.77 13.97
CA ALA A 160 16.48 0.68 14.35
C ALA A 160 16.56 -0.42 13.28
N GLN A 161 15.45 -0.68 12.58
CA GLN A 161 15.35 -1.71 11.55
C GLN A 161 15.48 -1.15 10.12
N ASN A 162 15.67 0.16 9.95
CA ASN A 162 15.77 0.83 8.66
C ASN A 162 14.60 0.49 7.69
N VAL A 163 13.38 0.46 8.23
CA VAL A 163 12.15 0.20 7.45
C VAL A 163 11.40 1.51 7.17
N THR A 164 10.63 1.53 6.09
CA THR A 164 9.89 2.74 5.69
C THR A 164 8.62 2.90 6.51
N ILE A 165 8.34 4.15 6.91
CA ILE A 165 7.16 4.51 7.70
C ILE A 165 6.12 5.18 6.81
N VAL A 166 4.86 4.81 7.02
CA VAL A 166 3.68 5.51 6.51
C VAL A 166 3.06 6.27 7.69
N PRO A 167 3.21 7.61 7.78
CA PRO A 167 2.87 8.39 8.98
C PRO A 167 1.37 8.72 9.06
N LEU A 168 0.50 7.71 8.94
CA LEU A 168 -0.95 7.90 8.90
C LEU A 168 -1.48 8.63 10.14
N GLY A 169 -1.11 8.18 11.34
CA GLY A 169 -1.61 8.79 12.56
C GLY A 169 -1.29 10.29 12.67
N ASP A 170 -0.10 10.71 12.26
CA ASP A 170 0.27 12.13 12.23
C ASP A 170 -0.48 12.95 11.20
N VAL A 171 -0.77 12.40 10.01
CA VAL A 171 -1.59 13.07 9.00
C VAL A 171 -3.01 13.28 9.51
N TRP A 172 -3.60 12.24 10.11
CA TRP A 172 -4.92 12.32 10.74
C TRP A 172 -4.98 13.37 11.84
N ARG A 173 -3.98 13.37 12.73
CA ARG A 173 -3.86 14.33 13.83
C ARG A 173 -3.77 15.76 13.29
N LEU A 174 -2.85 16.02 12.37
CA LEU A 174 -2.62 17.37 11.86
C LEU A 174 -3.82 17.90 11.07
N LEU A 175 -4.51 17.04 10.31
CA LEU A 175 -5.72 17.45 9.58
C LEU A 175 -6.85 17.78 10.56
N SER A 176 -7.05 16.95 11.59
CA SER A 176 -8.08 17.20 12.61
C SER A 176 -7.82 18.49 13.39
N GLU A 177 -6.55 18.83 13.65
CA GLU A 177 -6.15 20.07 14.32
C GLU A 177 -6.37 21.31 13.44
N ARG A 178 -6.04 21.24 12.14
CA ARG A 178 -6.07 22.40 11.24
C ARG A 178 -7.38 22.59 10.50
N ASN A 179 -8.14 21.52 10.32
CA ASN A 179 -9.40 21.47 9.58
C ASN A 179 -10.47 20.74 10.40
N PRO A 180 -10.82 21.21 11.61
CA PRO A 180 -11.75 20.51 12.51
C PRO A 180 -13.18 20.38 11.94
N GLN A 181 -13.52 21.10 10.87
CA GLN A 181 -14.77 20.96 10.14
C GLN A 181 -14.83 19.70 9.26
N ILE A 182 -13.67 19.12 8.91
CA ILE A 182 -13.60 17.90 8.10
C ILE A 182 -13.71 16.71 9.06
N ASN A 183 -14.89 16.09 9.09
CA ASN A 183 -15.07 14.84 9.82
C ASN A 183 -14.45 13.69 9.03
N LEU A 184 -13.56 12.92 9.67
CA LEU A 184 -12.89 11.76 9.05
C LEU A 184 -13.49 10.41 9.47
N LEU A 185 -14.38 10.42 10.46
CA LEU A 185 -14.88 9.22 11.10
C LEU A 185 -16.36 9.01 10.83
N GLU A 186 -16.79 7.76 10.92
CA GLU A 186 -18.19 7.40 10.94
C GLU A 186 -18.85 7.71 12.28
N THR A 187 -20.13 7.34 12.38
CA THR A 187 -20.96 7.60 13.56
C THR A 187 -20.47 6.91 14.82
N ASP A 188 -19.69 5.83 14.69
CA ASP A 188 -19.08 5.11 15.81
C ASP A 188 -17.82 5.78 16.37
N LEU A 189 -17.31 6.82 15.70
CA LEU A 189 -16.09 7.57 16.06
C LEU A 189 -14.82 6.72 16.07
N VAL A 190 -14.85 5.55 15.43
CA VAL A 190 -13.71 4.62 15.33
C VAL A 190 -13.29 4.45 13.89
N HIS A 191 -14.24 4.07 13.04
CA HIS A 191 -13.96 3.72 11.66
C HIS A 191 -13.94 4.95 10.75
N PRO A 192 -13.13 4.93 9.68
CA PRO A 192 -13.08 6.06 8.76
C PRO A 192 -14.32 6.12 7.89
N ASN A 193 -14.81 7.34 7.69
CA ASN A 193 -15.76 7.62 6.62
C ASN A 193 -15.03 7.79 5.28
N ALA A 194 -15.76 8.15 4.21
CA ALA A 194 -15.16 8.32 2.89
C ALA A 194 -13.98 9.31 2.84
N ALA A 195 -14.02 10.40 3.61
CA ALA A 195 -12.91 11.35 3.70
C ALA A 195 -11.70 10.75 4.44
N GLY A 196 -11.93 9.99 5.52
CA GLY A 196 -10.87 9.26 6.23
C GLY A 196 -10.21 8.17 5.37
N VAL A 197 -11.00 7.40 4.62
CA VAL A 197 -10.49 6.39 3.67
C VAL A 197 -9.68 7.06 2.56
N TYR A 198 -10.19 8.18 2.02
CA TYR A 198 -9.48 8.96 0.99
C TYR A 198 -8.13 9.48 1.50
N LEU A 199 -8.09 10.03 2.71
CA LEU A 199 -6.85 10.45 3.38
C LEU A 199 -5.84 9.32 3.43
N ASN A 200 -6.26 8.13 3.86
CA ASN A 200 -5.34 6.99 3.93
C ASN A 200 -4.74 6.66 2.56
N GLY A 201 -5.57 6.58 1.51
CA GLY A 201 -5.10 6.33 0.15
C GLY A 201 -4.15 7.39 -0.38
N VAL A 202 -4.38 8.68 -0.05
CA VAL A 202 -3.49 9.80 -0.40
C VAL A 202 -2.10 9.64 0.23
N VAL A 203 -2.03 9.23 1.50
CA VAL A 203 -0.76 9.04 2.20
C VAL A 203 0.00 7.86 1.59
N PHE A 204 -0.65 6.70 1.43
CA PHE A 204 -0.01 5.54 0.80
C PHE A 204 0.45 5.80 -0.63
N TYR A 205 -0.37 6.48 -1.45
CA TYR A 205 0.03 6.92 -2.78
C TYR A 205 1.33 7.73 -2.74
N SER A 206 1.39 8.71 -1.84
CA SER A 206 2.54 9.61 -1.76
C SER A 206 3.79 8.89 -1.29
N VAL A 207 3.67 7.96 -0.33
CA VAL A 207 4.78 7.12 0.14
C VAL A 207 5.28 6.17 -0.97
N PHE A 208 4.37 5.49 -1.67
CA PHE A 208 4.74 4.49 -2.69
C PHE A 208 5.24 5.08 -4.00
N THR A 209 4.92 6.34 -4.28
CA THR A 209 5.32 7.01 -5.53
C THR A 209 6.41 8.06 -5.35
N GLY A 210 6.66 8.50 -4.12
CA GLY A 210 7.49 9.68 -3.86
C GLY A 210 6.89 10.99 -4.40
N LYS A 211 5.63 10.99 -4.84
CA LYS A 211 4.97 12.13 -5.50
C LYS A 211 3.90 12.74 -4.61
N SER A 212 3.71 14.04 -4.77
CA SER A 212 2.57 14.72 -4.15
C SER A 212 1.25 14.28 -4.78
N ALA A 213 0.24 14.04 -3.94
CA ALA A 213 -1.13 13.85 -4.38
C ALA A 213 -1.87 15.16 -4.67
N ILE A 214 -1.24 16.33 -4.58
CA ILE A 214 -1.89 17.62 -4.87
C ILE A 214 -2.36 17.62 -6.33
N ASN A 215 -3.65 17.90 -6.56
CA ASN A 215 -4.35 17.79 -7.84
C ASN A 215 -4.49 16.37 -8.39
N HIS A 216 -4.41 15.34 -7.54
CA HIS A 216 -4.69 13.97 -7.95
C HIS A 216 -6.12 13.85 -8.53
N PRO A 217 -6.33 13.11 -9.63
CA PRO A 217 -7.62 13.07 -10.32
C PRO A 217 -8.72 12.34 -9.54
N VAL A 218 -8.37 11.46 -8.62
CA VAL A 218 -9.33 10.73 -7.78
C VAL A 218 -9.97 11.69 -6.79
N LYS A 219 -11.30 11.80 -6.87
CA LYS A 219 -12.15 12.63 -5.99
C LYS A 219 -13.18 11.81 -5.21
N LEU A 220 -13.11 10.48 -5.32
CA LEU A 220 -14.10 9.57 -4.78
C LEU A 220 -13.50 8.61 -3.76
N SER A 221 -14.36 8.10 -2.89
CA SER A 221 -14.02 7.11 -1.87
C SER A 221 -15.30 6.40 -1.40
N ILE A 222 -15.16 5.45 -0.49
CA ILE A 222 -16.26 4.78 0.21
C ILE A 222 -16.04 4.87 1.72
N GLY A 223 -17.12 4.96 2.49
CA GLY A 223 -17.07 4.97 3.96
C GLY A 223 -17.38 3.60 4.55
N PHE A 224 -16.99 3.37 5.80
CA PHE A 224 -17.27 2.12 6.50
C PHE A 224 -18.77 1.86 6.68
N ASP A 225 -19.57 2.88 7.02
CA ASP A 225 -21.02 2.72 7.20
C ASP A 225 -21.75 2.54 5.85
N GLN A 226 -21.09 2.90 4.73
CA GLN A 226 -21.66 2.85 3.38
C GLN A 226 -20.68 2.24 2.36
N PRO A 227 -20.28 0.96 2.51
CA PRO A 227 -19.22 0.36 1.71
C PRO A 227 -19.61 0.13 0.24
N ASP A 228 -20.90 0.15 -0.07
CA ASP A 228 -21.46 -0.01 -1.42
C ASP A 228 -21.77 1.34 -2.11
N THR A 229 -21.55 2.46 -1.42
CA THR A 229 -21.85 3.80 -1.94
C THR A 229 -20.57 4.54 -2.28
N ILE A 230 -20.39 4.83 -3.57
CA ILE A 230 -19.33 5.73 -4.02
C ILE A 230 -19.70 7.17 -3.65
N ILE A 231 -18.87 7.79 -2.82
CA ILE A 231 -19.04 9.17 -2.36
C ILE A 231 -18.06 10.06 -3.11
N LEU A 232 -18.58 11.11 -3.77
CA LEU A 232 -17.77 12.19 -4.32
C LEU A 232 -17.49 13.20 -3.20
N LEU A 233 -16.22 13.41 -2.89
CA LEU A 233 -15.78 14.40 -1.91
C LEU A 233 -15.77 15.80 -2.54
N ASP A 234 -16.06 16.82 -1.74
CA ASP A 234 -15.96 18.20 -2.17
C ASP A 234 -14.49 18.64 -2.34
N GLU A 235 -14.28 19.71 -3.12
CA GLU A 235 -12.93 20.15 -3.49
C GLU A 235 -12.13 20.71 -2.31
N GLU A 236 -12.79 21.32 -1.33
CA GLU A 236 -12.13 21.86 -0.14
C GLU A 236 -11.58 20.72 0.73
N THR A 237 -12.39 19.69 0.96
CA THR A 237 -11.98 18.48 1.68
C THR A 237 -10.81 17.78 1.00
N ILE A 238 -10.89 17.60 -0.32
CA ILE A 238 -9.83 16.95 -1.11
C ILE A 238 -8.52 17.73 -1.00
N GLN A 239 -8.58 19.05 -1.21
CA GLN A 239 -7.39 19.90 -1.18
C GLN A 239 -6.73 19.87 0.19
N ALA A 240 -7.51 20.04 1.26
CA ALA A 240 -6.99 20.01 2.63
C ALA A 240 -6.30 18.66 2.94
N ILE A 241 -6.91 17.54 2.56
CA ILE A 241 -6.33 16.21 2.75
C ILE A 241 -5.00 16.07 1.98
N GLN A 242 -4.97 16.43 0.70
CA GLN A 242 -3.78 16.30 -0.15
C GLN A 242 -2.62 17.18 0.36
N GLU A 243 -2.91 18.41 0.77
CA GLU A 243 -1.92 19.35 1.30
C GLU A 243 -1.34 18.90 2.63
N ILE A 244 -2.20 18.47 3.57
CA ILE A 244 -1.74 18.01 4.90
C ILE A 244 -0.93 16.72 4.79
N ALA A 245 -1.40 15.75 4.00
CA ALA A 245 -0.65 14.51 3.77
C ALA A 245 0.75 14.80 3.21
N TRP A 246 0.84 15.65 2.18
CA TRP A 246 2.13 16.00 1.59
C TRP A 246 3.02 16.78 2.56
N LEU A 247 2.46 17.70 3.35
CA LEU A 247 3.20 18.44 4.36
C LEU A 247 3.84 17.53 5.40
N VAL A 248 3.09 16.55 5.94
CA VAL A 248 3.63 15.63 6.94
C VAL A 248 4.75 14.78 6.35
N ILE A 249 4.54 14.21 5.16
CA ILE A 249 5.55 13.39 4.48
C ILE A 249 6.83 14.21 4.22
N GLN A 250 6.71 15.44 3.73
CA GLN A 250 7.85 16.35 3.54
C GLN A 250 8.55 16.68 4.86
N THR A 251 7.80 16.79 5.96
CA THR A 251 8.37 17.03 7.29
C THR A 251 9.26 15.88 7.72
N TYR A 252 8.76 14.64 7.66
CA TYR A 252 9.53 13.44 7.94
C TYR A 252 10.75 13.32 7.03
N GLN A 253 10.57 13.53 5.72
CA GLN A 253 11.68 13.48 4.76
C GLN A 253 12.77 14.52 5.10
N SER A 254 12.39 15.73 5.49
CA SER A 254 13.33 16.82 5.79
C SER A 254 14.15 16.62 7.05
N GLN A 255 13.63 15.84 8.02
CA GLN A 255 14.37 15.45 9.22
C GLN A 255 15.50 14.49 8.88
N GLY A 256 15.34 13.67 7.83
CA GLY A 256 16.35 12.72 7.38
C GLY A 256 16.59 11.56 8.35
N GLU A 257 15.71 11.39 9.33
CA GLU A 257 15.78 10.34 10.36
C GLU A 257 15.08 9.05 9.93
N PHE A 258 14.05 9.15 9.09
CA PHE A 258 13.22 8.03 8.66
C PHE A 258 13.08 7.97 7.14
N SER A 259 13.00 6.76 6.60
CA SER A 259 12.51 6.58 5.23
C SER A 259 10.98 6.72 5.23
N VAL A 260 10.47 7.61 4.38
CA VAL A 260 9.02 7.81 4.13
C VAL A 260 8.66 7.69 2.66
N PHE A 261 9.59 7.20 1.84
CA PHE A 261 9.35 6.85 0.46
C PHE A 261 9.78 5.41 0.22
N HIS A 262 8.91 4.67 -0.45
CA HIS A 262 9.17 3.31 -0.88
C HIS A 262 8.73 3.19 -2.34
N GLU A 263 9.59 3.63 -3.26
CA GLU A 263 9.31 3.51 -4.68
C GLU A 263 9.16 2.02 -5.05
N LEU A 264 7.99 1.67 -5.57
CA LEU A 264 7.67 0.29 -5.94
C LEU A 264 8.64 -0.21 -7.02
N ASN A 265 9.39 -1.27 -6.71
CA ASN A 265 10.36 -1.86 -7.61
C ASN A 265 9.78 -3.08 -8.34
N PHE A 266 9.34 -2.87 -9.59
CA PHE A 266 8.70 -3.89 -10.43
C PHE A 266 9.67 -4.90 -11.08
N ALA A 267 10.98 -4.81 -10.81
CA ALA A 267 12.01 -5.57 -11.51
C ALA A 267 12.67 -6.68 -10.66
N LYS A 268 12.08 -7.05 -9.52
CA LYS A 268 12.60 -8.12 -8.64
C LYS A 268 12.34 -9.53 -9.19
#